data_AF-A0A1T4WJ83-F1
#
_entry.id   AF-A0A1T4WJ83-F1
#
_cell.length_a   1.000
_cell.length_b   1.000
_cell.length_c   1.000
_cell.angle_alpha   90.00
_cell.angle_beta   90.00
_cell.angle_gamma   90.00
#
_symmetry.space_group_name_H-M   'P 1'
#
loop_
_entity.id
_entity.type
_entity.pdbx_description
1 polymer ?
#
loop_
_entity_poly.entity_id
_entity_poly.type
_entity_poly.pdbx_seq_one_letter_code
_entity_poly.pdbx_strand_id
1 'polypeptide(L)'
;MANIIAVLNPKGGAGKTTIALHLARALRDSGSVLLVDSDPQGSARDWSEQGGGDAFPIVGVDRAGALKSTINQLAGLYDWIVLDGAA
;
A
#
# COMPACT_ATOMS: atom_id res chain seq x y z
N MET A 1 -12.56 -12.27 -1.60
CA MET A 1 -12.31 -11.30 -0.50
C MET A 1 -10.82 -11.08 -0.50
N ALA A 2 -10.34 -9.85 -0.67
CA ALA A 2 -8.90 -9.58 -0.73
C ALA A 2 -8.18 -10.03 0.55
N ASN A 3 -6.97 -10.58 0.40
CA ASN A 3 -6.04 -10.76 1.51
C ASN A 3 -5.39 -9.40 1.81
N ILE A 4 -5.49 -8.94 3.05
CA ILE A 4 -4.97 -7.62 3.46
C ILE A 4 -3.77 -7.82 4.37
N ILE A 5 -2.62 -7.23 4.00
CA ILE A 5 -1.39 -7.25 4.80
C ILE A 5 -1.00 -5.82 5.15
N ALA A 6 -0.81 -5.55 6.44
CA ALA A 6 -0.38 -4.24 6.92
C ALA A 6 1.07 -4.27 7.39
N VAL A 7 1.89 -3.35 6.90
CA VAL A 7 3.27 -3.15 7.33
C VAL A 7 3.30 -1.98 8.32
N LEU A 8 3.37 -2.29 9.62
CA LEU A 8 3.24 -1.32 10.69
C LEU A 8 4.48 -1.27 11.57
N ASN A 9 4.97 -0.06 11.84
CA ASN A 9 6.06 0.20 12.78
C ASN A 9 6.09 1.70 13.14
N PRO A 10 5.99 2.08 14.43
CA PRO A 10 5.93 3.49 14.82
C PRO A 10 7.26 4.24 14.62
N LYS A 11 8.36 3.52 14.34
CA LYS A 11 9.64 4.16 14.05
C LYS A 11 9.69 4.65 12.59
N GLY A 12 9.85 5.96 12.41
CA GLY A 12 10.24 6.54 11.12
C GLY A 12 11.59 6.01 10.66
N GLY A 13 11.72 5.64 9.39
CA GLY A 13 12.95 5.05 8.84
C GLY A 13 13.17 3.56 9.13
N ALA A 14 12.17 2.84 9.67
CA ALA A 14 12.25 1.39 9.90
C ALA A 14 12.12 0.53 8.63
N GLY A 15 11.99 1.14 7.45
CA GLY A 15 11.90 0.45 6.16
C GLY A 15 10.49 -0.02 5.74
N LYS A 16 9.42 0.52 6.35
CA LYS A 16 8.02 0.14 6.05
C LYS A 16 7.67 0.22 4.56
N THR A 17 7.84 1.40 3.97
CA THR A 17 7.58 1.65 2.54
C THR A 17 8.38 0.70 1.65
N THR A 18 9.66 0.48 1.95
CA THR A 18 10.50 -0.47 1.20
C THR A 18 9.94 -1.89 1.28
N ILE A 19 9.60 -2.37 2.47
CA ILE A 19 9.01 -3.70 2.67
C ILE A 19 7.65 -3.80 1.95
N ALA A 20 6.79 -2.79 2.08
CA ALA A 20 5.47 -2.76 1.46
C ALA A 20 5.55 -2.82 -0.08
N LEU A 21 6.43 -2.02 -0.70
CA LEU A 21 6.66 -2.02 -2.14
C LEU A 21 7.17 -3.36 -2.66
N HIS A 22 8.20 -3.93 -2.02
CA HIS A 22 8.77 -5.21 -2.44
C HIS A 22 7.80 -6.38 -2.20
N LEU A 23 7.03 -6.34 -1.11
CA LEU A 23 5.98 -7.32 -0.86
C LEU A 23 4.88 -7.25 -1.91
N ALA A 24 4.39 -6.04 -2.22
CA ALA A 24 3.39 -5.83 -3.28
C ALA A 24 3.90 -6.33 -4.64
N ARG A 25 5.18 -6.07 -4.96
CA ARG A 25 5.79 -6.58 -6.19
C ARG A 25 5.82 -8.11 -6.23
N ALA A 26 6.17 -8.77 -5.12
CA ALA A 26 6.21 -10.24 -5.07
C ALA A 26 4.80 -10.86 -5.20
N LEU A 27 3.79 -10.25 -4.56
CA LEU A 27 2.40 -10.73 -4.60
C LEU A 27 1.77 -10.64 -5.99
N ARG A 28 2.31 -9.82 -6.90
CA ARG A 28 1.86 -9.73 -8.30
C ARG A 28 1.95 -11.06 -9.05
N ASP A 29 2.85 -11.94 -8.64
CA ASP A 29 3.00 -13.25 -9.24
C ASP A 29 1.86 -14.21 -8.79
N SER A 30 1.07 -13.80 -7.78
CA SER A 30 -0.03 -14.55 -7.18
C SER A 30 -1.39 -13.83 -7.28
N GLY A 31 -1.51 -12.77 -8.08
CA GLY A 31 -2.77 -12.09 -8.33
C GLY A 31 -2.67 -10.57 -8.48
N SER A 32 -3.83 -9.94 -8.55
CA SER A 32 -3.98 -8.48 -8.58
C SER A 32 -3.64 -7.87 -7.22
N VAL A 33 -2.85 -6.80 -7.24
CA VAL A 33 -2.32 -6.14 -6.03
C VAL A 33 -2.65 -4.65 -6.05
N LEU A 34 -3.06 -4.13 -4.90
CA LEU A 34 -3.14 -2.71 -4.59
C LEU A 34 -2.23 -2.39 -3.40
N LEU A 35 -1.44 -1.32 -3.51
CA LEU A 35 -0.76 -0.73 -2.36
C LEU A 35 -1.52 0.52 -1.89
N VAL A 36 -1.82 0.60 -0.61
CA VAL A 36 -2.43 1.76 0.03
C VAL A 36 -1.38 2.43 0.90
N ASP A 37 -1.03 3.66 0.54
CA ASP A 37 -0.12 4.51 1.28
C ASP A 37 -0.91 5.33 2.30
N SER A 38 -0.81 4.97 3.59
CA SER A 38 -1.48 5.71 4.66
C SER A 38 -0.58 6.74 5.34
N ASP A 39 0.69 6.84 4.93
CA ASP A 39 1.63 7.80 5.50
C ASP A 39 1.39 9.19 4.86
N PRO A 40 1.15 10.24 5.66
CA PRO A 40 1.04 11.60 5.16
C PRO A 40 2.27 12.08 4.39
N GLN A 41 3.46 11.50 4.62
CA GLN A 41 4.68 11.80 3.88
C GLN A 41 4.67 11.29 2.44
N GLY A 42 3.80 10.32 2.10
CA GLY A 42 3.58 9.93 0.71
C GLY A 42 4.73 9.19 0.02
N SER A 43 5.67 8.59 0.76
CA SER A 43 6.89 8.01 0.19
C SER A 43 6.65 6.93 -0.86
N ALA A 44 5.56 6.14 -0.74
CA ALA A 44 5.22 5.14 -1.75
C ALA A 44 4.66 5.80 -3.03
N ARG A 45 3.89 6.88 -2.88
CA ARG A 45 3.36 7.66 -4.01
C ARG A 45 4.48 8.37 -4.78
N ASP A 46 5.39 9.01 -4.07
CA ASP A 46 6.56 9.66 -4.68
C ASP A 46 7.41 8.68 -5.48
N TRP A 47 7.57 7.45 -4.98
CA TRP A 47 8.25 6.37 -5.69
C TRP A 47 7.47 5.95 -6.96
N SER A 48 6.14 5.87 -6.87
CA SER A 48 5.27 5.53 -8.00
C SER A 48 5.42 6.52 -9.15
N GLU A 49 5.43 7.82 -8.84
CA GLU A 49 5.52 8.91 -9.82
C GLU A 49 6.87 8.93 -10.57
N GLN A 50 7.93 8.39 -9.96
CA GLN A 50 9.26 8.28 -10.55
C GLN A 50 9.43 7.08 -11.50
N GLY A 51 8.33 6.40 -11.86
CA GLY A 51 8.33 5.23 -12.76
C GLY A 51 8.36 3.89 -12.03
N GLY A 52 8.24 3.88 -10.70
CA GLY A 52 8.01 2.64 -9.94
C GLY A 52 6.59 2.09 -10.09
N GLY A 53 5.61 2.97 -10.37
CA GLY A 53 4.18 2.66 -10.36
C GLY A 53 3.68 1.72 -11.43
N ASP A 54 4.47 1.43 -12.46
CA ASP A 54 4.07 0.57 -13.58
C ASP A 54 3.82 -0.90 -13.14
N ALA A 55 4.32 -1.29 -11.97
CA ALA A 55 4.19 -2.65 -11.45
C ALA A 55 2.82 -2.94 -10.80
N PHE A 56 2.21 -1.98 -10.11
CA PHE A 56 0.92 -2.12 -9.43
C PHE A 56 0.37 -0.75 -9.00
N PRO A 57 -0.96 -0.58 -8.92
CA PRO A 57 -1.56 0.67 -8.48
C PRO A 57 -1.20 0.99 -7.03
N ILE A 58 -0.91 2.27 -6.79
CA ILE A 58 -0.69 2.86 -5.46
C ILE A 58 -1.74 3.95 -5.23
N VAL A 59 -2.43 3.90 -4.08
CA VAL A 59 -3.45 4.89 -3.69
C VAL A 59 -3.08 5.49 -2.33
N GLY A 60 -3.06 6.81 -2.25
CA GLY A 60 -2.85 7.53 -0.99
C GLY A 60 -4.15 7.65 -0.18
N VAL A 61 -4.09 7.30 1.11
CA VAL A 61 -5.16 7.51 2.08
C VAL A 61 -4.56 8.01 3.41
N ASP A 62 -4.23 9.30 3.43
CA ASP A 62 -3.59 9.98 4.57
C ASP A 62 -4.59 10.38 5.68
N ARG A 63 -5.90 10.33 5.41
CA ARG A 63 -6.96 10.55 6.41
C ARG A 63 -7.38 9.25 7.08
N ALA A 64 -7.05 9.12 8.36
CA ALA A 64 -7.40 7.94 9.18
C ALA A 64 -8.87 7.52 9.10
N GLY A 65 -9.80 8.48 9.03
CA GLY A 65 -11.23 8.22 8.90
C GLY A 65 -11.66 7.60 7.56
N ALA A 66 -10.87 7.76 6.51
CA ALA A 66 -11.16 7.27 5.16
C ALA A 66 -10.57 5.88 4.88
N LEU A 67 -9.54 5.46 5.62
CA LEU A 67 -8.78 4.22 5.35
C LEU A 67 -9.69 2.98 5.29
N LYS A 68 -10.52 2.78 6.33
CA LYS A 68 -11.41 1.62 6.41
C LYS A 68 -12.43 1.59 5.27
N SER A 69 -13.04 2.74 4.96
CA SER A 69 -14.02 2.83 3.86
C SER A 69 -13.39 2.57 2.50
N THR A 70 -12.18 3.09 2.26
CA THR A 70 -11.46 2.91 1.01
C THR A 70 -11.05 1.45 0.81
N ILE A 71 -10.48 0.82 1.84
CA ILE A 71 -10.15 -0.62 1.79
C ILE A 71 -11.40 -1.44 1.49
N ASN A 72 -12.51 -1.19 2.17
CA ASN A 72 -13.76 -1.94 1.95
C ASN A 72 -14.31 -1.78 0.53
N GLN A 73 -14.21 -0.58 -0.06
CA GLN A 73 -14.63 -0.33 -1.44
C GLN A 73 -13.75 -1.06 -2.47
N LEU A 74 -12.45 -1.20 -2.18
CA LEU A 74 -11.48 -1.76 -3.11
C LEU A 74 -11.20 -3.26 -2.90
N ALA A 75 -11.52 -3.83 -1.74
CA ALA A 75 -11.26 -5.23 -1.40
C ALA A 75 -12.02 -6.25 -2.28
N GLY A 76 -12.99 -5.80 -3.08
CA GLY A 76 -13.66 -6.63 -4.09
C GLY A 76 -12.96 -6.65 -5.45
N LEU A 77 -11.97 -5.76 -5.67
CA LEU A 77 -11.32 -5.55 -6.97
C LEU A 77 -9.92 -6.17 -7.05
N TYR A 78 -9.33 -6.51 -5.91
CA TYR A 78 -7.96 -7.00 -5.80
C TYR A 78 -7.89 -8.30 -5.02
N ASP A 79 -6.95 -9.17 -5.36
CA ASP A 79 -6.63 -10.38 -4.61
C ASP A 79 -5.82 -10.04 -3.35
N TRP A 80 -4.98 -9.01 -3.45
CA TRP A 80 -4.10 -8.53 -2.38
C TRP A 80 -4.19 -7.02 -2.19
N ILE A 81 -4.24 -6.61 -0.92
CA ILE A 81 -4.06 -5.20 -0.52
C ILE A 81 -2.90 -5.14 0.47
N VAL A 82 -1.89 -4.34 0.16
CA VAL A 82 -0.76 -4.05 1.05
C VAL A 82 -0.92 -2.64 1.61
N LEU A 83 -0.92 -2.49 2.94
CA LEU A 83 -0.98 -1.19 3.60
C LEU A 83 0.43 -0.77 4.03
N ASP A 84 0.91 0.36 3.50
CA ASP A 84 2.06 1.09 4.05
C ASP A 84 1.56 1.98 5.18
N GLY A 85 1.84 1.57 6.42
CA GLY A 85 1.38 2.24 7.63
C GLY A 85 2.16 3.52 7.90
N ALA A 86 1.48 4.56 8.37
CA ALA A 86 2.14 5.72 8.97
C ALA A 86 3.01 5.32 10.19
N ALA A 87 4.08 6.07 10.43
CA ALA A 87 4.85 6.01 11.68
C ALA A 87 4.10 6.65 12.86
#